data_AF-A0A450XSA7-F1
#
_entry.id   AF-A0A450XSA7-F1
#
_cell.length_a   1.000
_cell.length_b   1.000
_cell.length_c   1.000
_cell.angle_alpha   90.00
_cell.angle_beta   90.00
_cell.angle_gamma   90.00
#
_symmetry.space_group_name_H-M   'P 1'
#
loop_
_entity.id
_entity.type
_entity.pdbx_description
1 polymer ?
#
loop_
_entity_poly.entity_id
_entity_poly.type
_entity_poly.pdbx_seq_one_letter_code
_entity_poly.pdbx_strand_id
1 'polypeptide(L)'
;MLLVEIGDDMEVFGSAERLASWAGVCPGNHESAGKRVAGKKRKGNPYVRRILCEAANAVSRTRCALREKFKSLLVRRGRKRAIFALAHKILKIVFVLI
;
A
#
# COMPACT_ATOMS: atom_id res chain seq x y z
N MET A 1 -5.61 -6.40 14.89
CA MET A 1 -4.76 -5.20 14.88
C MET A 1 -5.06 -4.26 13.71
N LEU A 2 -5.02 -4.68 12.44
CA LEU A 2 -5.32 -3.76 11.31
C LEU A 2 -6.71 -3.11 11.45
N LEU A 3 -7.77 -3.91 11.65
CA LEU A 3 -9.16 -3.43 11.81
C LEU A 3 -9.30 -2.44 12.98
N VAL A 4 -8.57 -2.66 14.08
CA VAL A 4 -8.58 -1.76 15.25
C VAL A 4 -7.98 -0.39 14.92
N GLU A 5 -7.02 -0.35 13.99
CA GLU A 5 -6.35 0.89 13.57
C GLU A 5 -7.12 1.65 12.48
N ILE A 6 -7.83 0.93 11.59
CA ILE A 6 -8.56 1.55 10.46
C ILE A 6 -10.05 1.75 10.74
N GLY A 7 -10.62 1.06 11.74
CA GLY A 7 -12.06 0.99 11.98
C GLY A 7 -12.77 -0.03 11.08
N ASP A 8 -14.02 -0.32 11.40
CA ASP A 8 -14.95 -1.10 10.57
C ASP A 8 -15.78 -0.22 9.62
N ASP A 9 -15.86 1.09 9.88
CA ASP A 9 -16.54 2.03 9.00
C ASP A 9 -15.59 2.64 7.94
N MET A 10 -15.69 2.14 6.71
CA MET A 10 -14.94 2.65 5.56
C MET A 10 -15.57 3.90 4.92
N GLU A 11 -16.82 4.26 5.26
CA GLU A 11 -17.49 5.46 4.73
C GLU A 11 -16.77 6.74 5.18
N VAL A 12 -16.15 6.72 6.38
CA VAL A 12 -15.33 7.82 6.91
C VAL A 12 -14.22 8.23 5.95
N PHE A 13 -13.63 7.27 5.24
CA PHE A 13 -12.60 7.57 4.25
C PHE A 13 -13.21 7.92 2.88
N GLY A 14 -14.36 7.34 2.54
CA GLY A 14 -15.10 7.55 1.29
C GLY A 14 -14.42 6.98 0.04
N SER A 15 -13.12 6.74 0.05
CA SER A 15 -12.41 6.03 -1.02
C SER A 15 -11.15 5.32 -0.53
N ALA A 16 -10.81 4.20 -1.20
CA ALA A 16 -9.58 3.45 -0.93
C ALA A 16 -8.31 4.29 -1.11
N GLU A 17 -8.35 5.33 -1.94
CA GLU A 17 -7.21 6.22 -2.19
C GLU A 17 -6.95 7.15 -1.01
N ARG A 18 -8.02 7.65 -0.38
CA ARG A 18 -7.94 8.46 0.84
C ARG A 18 -7.40 7.60 1.99
N LEU A 19 -7.88 6.36 2.14
CA LEU A 19 -7.33 5.41 3.12
C LEU A 19 -5.84 5.12 2.86
N ALA A 20 -5.44 4.89 1.59
CA ALA A 20 -4.04 4.65 1.23
C ALA A 20 -3.15 5.88 1.46
N SER A 21 -3.70 7.08 1.29
CA SER A 21 -3.03 8.34 1.60
C SER A 21 -2.80 8.49 3.10
N TRP A 22 -3.84 8.25 3.91
CA TRP A 22 -3.79 8.29 5.37
C TRP A 22 -2.82 7.24 5.96
N ALA A 23 -2.89 5.99 5.48
CA ALA A 23 -1.97 4.92 5.88
C ALA A 23 -0.52 5.14 5.38
N GLY A 24 -0.30 6.11 4.47
CA GLY A 24 1.01 6.41 3.93
C GLY A 24 1.60 5.28 3.07
N VAL A 25 0.74 4.46 2.45
CA VAL A 25 1.12 3.42 1.48
C VAL A 25 0.90 3.87 0.02
N CYS A 26 0.43 5.09 -0.19
CA CYS A 26 0.34 5.69 -1.51
C CYS A 26 1.73 6.06 -2.08
N PRO A 27 1.92 5.99 -3.42
CA PRO A 27 3.09 6.56 -4.04
C PRO A 27 3.10 8.09 -3.81
N GLY A 28 4.25 8.64 -3.45
CA GLY A 28 4.38 10.08 -3.24
C GLY A 28 4.06 10.86 -4.51
N ASN A 29 3.14 11.83 -4.41
CA ASN A 29 2.89 12.81 -5.45
C ASN A 29 3.73 14.06 -5.15
N HIS A 30 4.89 14.18 -5.79
CA HIS A 30 5.78 15.34 -5.65
C HIS A 30 6.00 15.95 -7.03
N GLU A 31 5.17 16.94 -7.32
CA GLU A 31 5.15 17.65 -8.59
C GLU A 31 5.27 19.14 -8.32
N SER A 32 6.16 19.82 -9.04
CA SER A 32 6.35 21.27 -8.98
C SER A 32 6.50 21.78 -10.40
N ALA A 33 5.76 22.83 -10.76
CA ALA A 33 5.75 23.44 -12.10
C ALA A 33 5.64 22.40 -13.24
N GLY A 34 4.75 21.40 -13.10
CA GLY A 34 4.53 20.34 -14.10
C GLY A 34 5.63 19.29 -14.20
N LYS A 35 6.68 19.37 -13.38
CA LYS A 35 7.76 18.38 -13.33
C LYS A 35 7.57 17.45 -12.14
N ARG A 36 7.44 16.15 -12.44
CA ARG A 36 7.36 15.10 -11.42
C ARG A 36 8.75 14.72 -10.94
N VAL A 37 9.05 15.03 -9.68
CA VAL A 37 10.30 14.64 -9.02
C VAL A 37 10.08 13.32 -8.27
N ALA A 38 11.13 12.55 -8.02
CA ALA A 38 11.05 11.33 -7.24
C ALA A 38 10.46 11.61 -5.83
N GLY A 39 9.18 11.27 -5.64
CA GLY A 39 8.48 11.48 -4.39
C GLY A 39 8.94 10.50 -3.31
N LYS A 40 9.31 11.04 -2.14
CA LYS A 40 9.49 10.21 -0.93
C LYS A 40 8.15 9.63 -0.50
N LYS A 41 8.19 8.49 0.18
CA LYS A 41 7.00 7.90 0.82
C LYS A 41 6.40 8.91 1.82
N ARG A 42 5.08 9.04 1.85
CA ARG A 42 4.37 9.91 2.80
C ARG A 42 4.60 9.43 4.25
N LYS A 43 4.58 10.38 5.19
CA LYS A 43 4.50 10.11 6.63
C LYS A 43 3.02 9.85 6.96
N GLY A 44 2.54 8.61 6.77
CA GLY A 44 1.23 8.16 7.25
C GLY A 44 1.35 7.32 8.52
N ASN A 45 0.28 6.62 8.91
CA ASN A 45 0.29 5.77 10.13
C ASN A 45 1.39 4.67 10.02
N PRO A 46 2.42 4.70 10.90
CA PRO A 46 3.53 3.76 10.83
C PRO A 46 3.16 2.32 11.20
N TYR A 47 2.15 2.13 12.05
CA TYR A 47 1.68 0.81 12.50
C TYR A 47 0.96 0.08 11.36
N VAL A 48 -0.05 0.75 10.77
CA VAL A 48 -0.79 0.23 9.61
C VAL A 48 0.17 -0.10 8.47
N ARG A 49 1.11 0.82 8.18
CA ARG A 49 2.12 0.58 7.14
C ARG A 49 2.99 -0.63 7.45
N ARG A 50 3.42 -0.82 8.71
CA ARG A 50 4.25 -1.96 9.12
C ARG A 50 3.48 -3.27 8.92
N ILE A 51 2.25 -3.34 9.41
CA ILE A 51 1.38 -4.53 9.27
C ILE A 51 1.17 -4.88 7.80
N LEU A 52 0.85 -3.89 6.96
CA LEU A 52 0.66 -4.11 5.52
C LEU A 52 1.95 -4.57 4.82
N CYS A 53 3.12 -4.06 5.22
CA CYS A 53 4.40 -4.51 4.68
C CYS A 53 4.71 -5.95 5.08
N GLU A 54 4.43 -6.34 6.33
CA GLU A 54 4.60 -7.72 6.79
C GLU A 54 3.65 -8.68 6.07
N ALA A 55 2.39 -8.30 5.90
CA ALA A 55 1.43 -9.06 5.11
C ALA A 55 1.91 -9.21 3.65
N ALA A 56 2.41 -8.14 3.03
CA ALA A 56 2.99 -8.20 1.69
C ALA A 56 4.23 -9.09 1.60
N ASN A 57 5.09 -9.11 2.64
CA ASN A 57 6.23 -10.04 2.73
C ASN A 57 5.77 -11.49 2.83
N ALA A 58 4.72 -11.79 3.61
CA ALA A 58 4.13 -13.12 3.67
C ALA A 58 3.57 -13.54 2.30
N VAL A 59 2.76 -12.68 1.67
CA VAL A 59 2.19 -12.89 0.32
C VAL A 59 3.27 -13.14 -0.74
N SER A 60 4.43 -12.48 -0.63
CA SER A 60 5.53 -12.68 -1.57
C SER A 60 6.09 -14.11 -1.58
N ARG A 61 5.91 -14.85 -0.48
CA ARG A 61 6.36 -16.24 -0.29
C ARG A 61 5.25 -17.26 -0.57
N THR A 62 3.99 -16.86 -0.50
CA THR A 62 2.82 -17.75 -0.67
C THR A 62 2.41 -17.89 -2.13
N ARG A 63 1.99 -19.09 -2.58
CA ARG A 63 1.47 -19.31 -3.92
C ARG A 63 0.05 -18.73 -4.05
N CYS A 64 -0.08 -17.54 -4.63
CA CYS A 64 -1.35 -16.85 -4.84
C CYS A 64 -1.26 -15.88 -6.05
N ALA A 65 -2.39 -15.36 -6.53
CA ALA A 65 -2.44 -14.42 -7.64
C ALA A 65 -1.62 -13.13 -7.38
N LEU A 66 -1.54 -12.69 -6.12
CA LEU A 66 -0.74 -11.52 -5.73
C LEU A 66 0.77 -11.76 -5.87
N ARG A 67 1.24 -13.02 -5.81
CA ARG A 67 2.65 -13.37 -6.01
C ARG A 67 3.10 -13.16 -7.46
N GLU A 68 2.24 -13.40 -8.44
CA GLU A 68 2.59 -13.09 -9.84
C GLU A 68 2.70 -11.58 -10.05
N LYS A 69 1.82 -10.80 -9.39
CA LYS A 69 1.98 -9.34 -9.34
C LYS A 69 3.28 -8.93 -8.66
N PHE A 70 3.67 -9.58 -7.56
CA PHE A 70 4.96 -9.36 -6.91
C PHE A 70 6.13 -9.56 -7.87
N LYS A 71 6.18 -10.70 -8.57
CA LYS A 71 7.27 -11.05 -9.50
C LYS A 71 7.41 -10.03 -10.62
N SER A 72 6.30 -9.63 -11.26
CA SER A 72 6.33 -8.62 -12.32
C SER A 72 6.86 -7.26 -11.82
N LEU A 73 6.53 -6.87 -10.58
CA LEU A 73 7.01 -5.65 -9.95
C LEU A 73 8.47 -5.78 -9.48
N LEU A 74 8.88 -6.97 -9.04
CA LEU A 74 10.22 -7.26 -8.58
C LEU A 74 11.24 -7.02 -9.70
N VAL A 75 10.97 -7.55 -10.89
CA VAL A 75 11.82 -7.39 -12.08
C VAL A 75 11.97 -5.91 -12.47
N ARG A 76 10.87 -5.14 -12.42
CA ARG A 76 10.85 -3.75 -12.91
C ARG A 76 11.35 -2.71 -11.90
N ARG A 77 11.17 -2.93 -10.60
CA ARG A 77 11.36 -1.88 -9.57
C ARG A 77 12.19 -2.30 -8.35
N GLY A 78 12.56 -3.58 -8.24
CA GLY A 78 13.27 -4.12 -7.09
C GLY A 78 12.38 -4.41 -5.87
N ARG A 79 12.91 -5.20 -4.94
CA ARG A 79 12.16 -5.84 -3.84
C ARG A 79 11.41 -4.85 -2.95
N LYS A 80 12.09 -3.82 -2.44
CA LYS A 80 11.50 -2.85 -1.50
C LYS A 80 10.29 -2.11 -2.10
N ARG A 81 10.37 -1.75 -3.38
CA ARG A 81 9.28 -1.07 -4.10
C ARG A 81 8.15 -2.03 -4.45
N ALA A 82 8.47 -3.27 -4.81
CA ALA A 82 7.48 -4.30 -5.09
C ALA A 82 6.63 -4.66 -3.84
N ILE A 83 7.26 -4.81 -2.67
CA ILE A 83 6.55 -5.04 -1.40
C ILE A 83 5.64 -3.86 -1.07
N PHE A 84 6.10 -2.63 -1.24
CA PHE A 84 5.29 -1.44 -0.95
C PHE A 84 4.07 -1.33 -1.89
N ALA A 85 4.25 -1.66 -3.17
CA ALA A 85 3.15 -1.71 -4.14
C ALA A 85 2.13 -2.83 -3.83
N LEU A 86 2.58 -3.96 -3.29
CA LEU A 86 1.70 -5.01 -2.77
C LEU A 86 0.94 -4.57 -1.54
N ALA A 87 1.61 -3.94 -0.57
CA ALA A 87 0.98 -3.39 0.62
C ALA A 87 -0.16 -2.43 0.25
N HIS A 88 0.07 -1.55 -0.74
CA HIS A 88 -0.97 -0.70 -1.30
C HIS A 88 -2.13 -1.51 -1.90
N LYS A 89 -1.84 -2.52 -2.72
CA LYS A 89 -2.88 -3.36 -3.34
C LYS A 89 -3.70 -4.11 -2.27
N ILE A 90 -3.05 -4.67 -1.26
CA ILE A 90 -3.70 -5.35 -0.14
C ILE A 90 -4.64 -4.39 0.59
N LEU A 91 -4.20 -3.16 0.88
CA LEU A 91 -5.06 -2.17 1.52
C LEU A 91 -6.32 -1.84 0.69
N LYS A 92 -6.18 -1.71 -0.64
CA LYS A 92 -7.36 -1.50 -1.51
C LYS A 92 -8.32 -2.69 -1.51
N ILE A 93 -7.80 -3.92 -1.37
CA ILE A 93 -8.64 -5.12 -1.25
C ILE A 93 -9.38 -5.09 0.10
N VAL A 94 -8.67 -4.78 1.19
CA VAL A 94 -9.28 -4.67 2.53
C VAL A 94 -10.41 -3.65 2.54
N PHE A 95 -10.23 -2.48 1.91
CA PHE A 95 -11.27 -1.44 1.81
C PHE A 95 -12.56 -1.88 1.09
N VAL A 96 -12.48 -2.85 0.18
CA VAL A 96 -13.67 -3.33 -0.56
C VAL A 96 -14.35 -4.50 0.16
N LEU A 97 -13.63 -5.16 1.07
CA LEU A 97 -14.13 -6.29 1.84
C LEU A 97 -14.78 -5.89 3.17
N ILE A 98 -14.48 -4.68 3.65
CA ILE A 98 -15.07 -4.06 4.84
C ILE A 98 -16.03 -3.00 4.33
#